data_AF-A0A091QDR6-F1
#
_entry.id   AF-A0A091QDR6-F1
#
_cell.length_a   1.000
_cell.length_b   1.000
_cell.length_c   1.000
_cell.angle_alpha   90.00
_cell.angle_beta   90.00
_cell.angle_gamma   90.00
#
_symmetry.space_group_name_H-M   'P 1'
#
loop_
_entity.id
_entity.type
_entity.pdbx_description
1 polymer ?
#
loop_
_entity_poly.entity_id
_entity_poly.type
_entity_poly.pdbx_seq_one_letter_code
_entity_poly.pdbx_strand_id
1 'polypeptide(L)' 'LPIYHGGITREAGERLLLAAGTDGSYLLRDSESIPGAYCLCVLHQGYVYTYRVSKTESGSWSAEVCNSPF' A
#
# COMPACT_ATOMS: atom_id res chain seq x y z
N LEU A 1 14.47 2.73 -2.81
CA LEU A 1 13.82 2.05 -3.96
C LEU A 1 12.76 2.98 -4.51
N PRO A 2 12.56 3.07 -5.84
CA PRO A 2 11.57 3.98 -6.44
C PRO A 2 10.13 3.67 -6.03
N ILE A 3 9.88 2.46 -5.50
CA ILE A 3 8.57 1.97 -5.07
C ILE A 3 8.25 2.36 -3.62
N TYR A 4 9.24 2.71 -2.80
CA TYR A 4 9.01 3.07 -1.39
C TYR A 4 8.96 4.59 -1.22
N HIS A 5 7.84 5.09 -0.70
CA HIS A 5 7.55 6.51 -0.58
C HIS A 5 7.58 7.03 0.86
N GLY A 6 7.91 6.19 1.85
CA GLY A 6 7.91 6.58 3.26
C GLY A 6 6.52 6.96 3.77
N GLY A 7 6.45 7.93 4.69
CA GLY A 7 5.24 8.38 5.37
C GLY A 7 4.30 9.26 4.55
N ILE A 8 4.07 8.94 3.28
CA ILE A 8 2.99 9.60 2.52
C ILE A 8 1.62 9.11 3.00
N THR A 9 0.61 9.99 2.94
CA THR A 9 -0.75 9.63 3.32
C THR A 9 -1.37 8.65 2.32
N ARG A 10 -2.42 7.94 2.74
CA ARG A 10 -3.22 7.10 1.85
C ARG A 10 -3.69 7.85 0.61
N GLU A 11 -4.26 9.05 0.79
CA GLU A 11 -4.82 9.85 -0.29
C GLU A 11 -3.74 10.32 -1.26
N ALA A 12 -2.54 10.64 -0.77
CA ALA A 12 -1.40 10.97 -1.62
C ALA A 12 -0.96 9.76 -2.46
N GLY A 13 -0.92 8.56 -1.85
CA GLY A 13 -0.61 7.32 -2.56
C GLY A 13 -1.66 6.97 -3.63
N GLU A 14 -2.95 7.08 -3.31
CA GLU A 14 -4.04 6.85 -4.26
C GLU A 14 -3.95 7.81 -5.46
N ARG A 15 -3.67 9.09 -5.21
CA ARG A 15 -3.50 10.07 -6.30
C ARG A 15 -2.32 9.75 -7.21
N LEU A 16 -1.19 9.30 -6.65
CA LEU A 16 -0.02 8.90 -7.45
C LEU A 16 -0.34 7.70 -8.35
N LEU A 17 -1.01 6.69 -7.81
CA LEU A 17 -1.41 5.50 -8.57
C LEU A 17 -2.42 5.84 -9.66
N LEU A 18 -3.46 6.61 -9.34
CA LEU A 18 -4.46 7.04 -10.31
C LEU A 18 -3.86 7.94 -11.40
N ALA A 19 -2.91 8.81 -11.06
CA ALA A 19 -2.19 9.62 -12.04
C ALA A 19 -1.29 8.79 -12.96
N ALA A 20 -0.69 7.70 -12.45
CA ALA A 20 0.05 6.74 -13.28
C ALA A 20 -0.87 5.99 -14.25
N GLY A 21 -2.12 5.74 -13.85
CA GLY A 21 -3.21 5.23 -14.71
C GLY A 21 -2.99 3.85 -15.32
N THR A 22 -1.91 3.16 -14.93
CA THR A 22 -1.49 1.88 -15.50
C THR A 22 -1.86 0.74 -14.56
N ASP A 23 -2.61 -0.24 -15.06
CA ASP A 23 -3.00 -1.42 -14.27
C ASP A 23 -1.75 -2.16 -13.75
N GLY A 24 -1.80 -2.59 -12.49
CA GLY A 24 -0.68 -3.21 -11.81
C GLY A 24 0.36 -2.23 -11.27
N SER A 25 0.17 -0.90 -11.43
CA SER A 25 1.02 0.08 -10.73
C SER A 25 0.93 -0.11 -9.23
N TYR A 26 2.05 0.01 -8.53
CA TYR A 26 2.11 -0.19 -7.09
C TYR A 26 3.10 0.73 -6.40
N LEU A 27 2.86 0.96 -5.12
CA LEU A 27 3.76 1.66 -4.23
C LEU A 27 3.70 1.08 -2.81
N LEU A 28 4.77 1.29 -2.06
CA LEU A 28 4.88 0.95 -0.66
C LEU A 28 5.02 2.25 0.14
N ARG A 29 4.24 2.39 1.20
CA ARG A 29 4.29 3.53 2.14
C ARG A 29 4.28 3.04 3.58
N ASP A 30 4.63 3.91 4.52
CA ASP A 30 4.46 3.60 5.94
C ASP A 30 2.98 3.57 6.31
N SER A 31 2.62 2.70 7.25
CA SER A 31 1.27 2.69 7.79
C SER A 31 1.05 3.89 8.71
N GLU A 32 0.00 4.67 8.43
CA GLU A 32 -0.39 5.81 9.26
C GLU A 32 -0.99 5.37 10.62
N SER A 33 -1.54 4.16 10.70
CA SER A 33 -2.23 3.66 11.89
C SER A 33 -1.40 2.68 12.71
N ILE A 34 -0.46 1.96 12.11
CA ILE A 34 0.34 0.94 12.80
C ILE A 34 1.84 1.22 12.63
N PRO A 35 2.52 1.71 13.68
CA PRO A 35 3.96 1.92 13.64
C PRO A 35 4.73 0.64 13.28
N GLY A 36 5.68 0.76 12.35
CA GLY A 36 6.51 -0.36 11.90
C GLY A 36 5.84 -1.31 10.90
N ALA A 37 4.57 -1.09 10.56
CA ALA A 37 3.91 -1.73 9.43
C ALA A 37 3.98 -0.85 8.17
N TYR A 38 3.85 -1.49 7.02
CA TYR A 38 3.78 -0.83 5.73
C TYR A 38 2.40 -1.00 5.10
N CYS A 39 2.10 -0.17 4.13
CA CYS A 39 0.94 -0.31 3.25
C CYS A 39 1.44 -0.48 1.80
N LEU A 40 1.14 -1.63 1.22
CA LEU A 40 1.28 -1.90 -0.22
C LEU A 40 -0.02 -1.47 -0.90
N CYS A 41 0.06 -0.46 -1.76
CA CYS A 41 -1.06 0.04 -2.54
C CYS A 41 -0.88 -0.41 -3.99
N VAL A 42 -1.91 -1.02 -4.59
CA VAL A 42 -1.88 -1.55 -5.96
C VAL A 42 -3.09 -1.01 -6.73
N LEU A 43 -2.86 -0.41 -7.88
CA LEU A 43 -3.92 -0.03 -8.82
C LEU A 43 -4.33 -1.26 -9.62
N HIS A 44 -5.60 -1.64 -9.52
CA HIS A 44 -6.18 -2.68 -10.35
C HIS A 44 -7.60 -2.30 -10.78
N GLN A 45 -7.85 -2.29 -12.10
CA GLN A 45 -9.12 -1.97 -12.74
C GLN A 45 -9.72 -0.63 -12.28
N GLY A 46 -8.87 0.39 -12.07
CA GLY A 46 -9.31 1.71 -11.62
C GLY A 46 -9.54 1.85 -10.11
N TYR A 47 -9.33 0.77 -9.34
CA TYR A 47 -9.43 0.77 -7.89
C TYR A 47 -8.06 0.60 -7.24
N VAL A 48 -7.83 1.29 -6.13
CA VAL A 48 -6.61 1.13 -5.34
C VAL A 48 -6.88 0.15 -4.21
N TYR A 49 -6.23 -1.00 -4.27
CA TYR A 49 -6.24 -2.02 -3.23
C TYR A 49 -5.11 -1.74 -2.26
N THR A 50 -5.41 -1.77 -0.95
CA THR A 50 -4.40 -1.54 0.09
C THR A 50 -4.24 -2.79 0.95
N TYR A 51 -3.02 -3.29 0.99
CA TYR A 51 -2.60 -4.39 1.84
C TYR A 51 -1.66 -3.87 2.91
N ARG A 52 -1.92 -4.18 4.17
CA ARG A 52 -0.96 -3.92 5.24
C ARG A 52 0.05 -5.05 5.29
N VAL A 53 1.31 -4.68 5.26
CA VAL A 53 2.45 -5.58 5.36
C VAL A 53 3.09 -5.40 6.73
N SER A 54 3.10 -6.45 7.55
CA SER A 54 3.65 -6.41 8.90
C SER A 54 4.52 -7.63 9.15
N LYS A 55 5.45 -7.50 10.10
CA LYS A 55 6.31 -8.59 10.52
C LYS A 55 5.59 -9.42 11.58
N THR A 56 5.56 -10.73 11.42
CA THR A 56 5.00 -11.67 12.38
C THR A 56 5.96 -11.87 13.56
N GLU A 57 5.45 -12.41 14.67
CA GLU A 57 6.28 -12.76 15.84
C GLU A 57 7.38 -13.78 15.51
N SER A 58 7.11 -14.67 14.55
CA SER A 58 8.08 -15.64 14.03
C SER A 58 9.17 -15.04 13.14
N GLY A 59 9.09 -13.74 12.83
CA GLY A 59 10.05 -13.02 11.99
C GLY A 59 9.75 -13.03 10.48
N SER A 60 8.69 -13.72 10.05
CA SER A 60 8.17 -13.70 8.68
C SER A 60 7.39 -12.42 8.39
N TRP A 61 6.97 -12.22 7.14
CA TRP A 61 6.10 -11.10 6.73
C TRP A 61 4.71 -11.62 6.35
N SER A 62 3.66 -10.90 6.77
CA SER A 62 2.28 -11.14 6.35
C SER A 62 1.74 -9.93 5.58
N ALA A 63 0.73 -10.18 4.74
CA ALA A 63 -0.02 -9.15 4.04
C ALA A 63 -1.52 -9.33 4.28
N GLU A 64 -2.18 -8.30 4.80
CA GLU A 64 -3.61 -8.31 5.15
C GLU A 64 -4.36 -7.24 4.36
N VAL A 65 -5.54 -7.58 3.83
CA VAL A 65 -6.39 -6.60 3.13
C VAL A 65 -6.90 -5.57 4.14
N CYS A 66 -6.57 -4.29 3.91
CA CYS A 66 -7.06 -3.18 4.73
C CYS A 66 -8.28 -2.48 4.13
N ASN A 67 -8.41 -2.52 2.80
CA ASN A 67 -9.57 -1.97 2.11
C ASN A 67 -9.77 -2.72 0.80
N SER A 68 -10.96 -3.31 0.63
CA SER A 68 -11.48 -3.79 -0.65
C SER A 68 -12.64 -2.88 -1.08
N PRO A 69 -12.79 -2.58 -2.38
CA PRO A 69 -13.97 -1.87 -2.89
C PRO A 69 -15.27 -2.71 -2.80
N PHE A 70 -15.23 -3.88 -2.15
CA PHE A 70 -16.36 -4.79 -1.88
C PHE A 70 -16.34 -5.23 -0.42
#